data_AF-A0A2P5BJC5-F1
#
_entry.id   AF-A0A2P5BJC5-F1
#
_cell.length_a   1.000
_cell.length_b   1.000
_cell.length_c   1.000
_cell.angle_alpha   90.00
_cell.angle_beta   90.00
_cell.angle_gamma   90.00
#
_symmetry.space_group_name_H-M   'P 1'
#
loop_
_entity.id
_entity.type
_entity.pdbx_description
1 polymer ?
#
loop_
_entity_poly.entity_id
_entity_poly.type
_entity_poly.pdbx_seq_one_letter_code
_entity_poly.pdbx_strand_id
1 'polypeptide(L)'
;QLLEGLAKEKLEKENLEEKVKELEKTISEHLDRMREATTEVVHKAIEEFKATEVKELEDKASDITSSTIIFNIFCEHPDFDFSILGEDVVELV
;
A
#
# COMPACT_ATOMS: atom_id res chain seq x y z
N GLN A 1 36.95 23.10 36.00
CA GLN A 1 37.04 23.26 34.54
C GLN A 1 37.13 21.91 33.79
N LEU A 2 38.28 21.22 33.71
CA LEU A 2 38.36 19.97 32.89
C LEU A 2 37.48 18.81 33.42
N LEU A 3 37.44 18.60 34.74
CA LEU A 3 36.63 17.55 35.38
C LEU A 3 35.12 17.79 35.29
N GLU A 4 34.68 19.05 35.34
CA GLU A 4 33.26 19.41 35.14
C GLU A 4 32.82 19.17 33.70
N GLY A 5 33.68 19.51 32.72
CA GLY A 5 33.42 19.25 31.31
C GLY A 5 33.24 17.75 31.04
N LEU A 6 34.13 16.92 31.59
CA LEU A 6 34.06 15.46 31.47
C LEU A 6 32.79 14.88 32.12
N ALA A 7 32.39 15.40 33.29
CA ALA A 7 31.17 14.96 33.96
C ALA A 7 29.91 15.32 33.16
N LYS A 8 29.89 16.51 32.53
CA LYS A 8 28.79 16.95 31.66
C LYS A 8 28.68 16.09 30.40
N GLU A 9 29.80 15.83 29.73
CA GLU A 9 29.85 15.00 28.53
C GLU A 9 29.38 13.56 28.82
N LYS A 10 29.81 13.00 29.96
CA LYS A 10 29.37 11.65 30.37
C LYS A 10 27.87 11.59 30.60
N LEU A 11 27.29 12.60 31.24
CA LEU A 11 25.84 12.69 31.46
C LEU A 11 25.06 12.85 30.14
N GLU A 12 25.56 13.67 29.22
CA GLU A 12 24.96 13.85 27.89
C GLU A 12 25.00 12.55 27.09
N LYS A 13 26.11 11.81 27.17
CA LYS A 13 26.24 10.49 26.54
C LYS A 13 25.25 9.48 27.10
N GLU A 14 25.12 9.37 28.43
CA GLU A 14 24.15 8.45 29.06
C GLU A 14 22.70 8.78 28.65
N ASN A 15 22.35 10.06 28.57
CA ASN A 15 21.03 10.51 28.09
C ASN A 15 20.80 10.16 26.61
N LEU A 16 21.83 10.32 25.76
CA LEU A 16 21.74 9.91 24.36
C LEU A 16 21.58 8.39 24.22
N GLU A 17 22.29 7.59 25.02
CA GLU A 17 22.14 6.14 25.04
C GLU A 17 20.73 5.70 25.48
N GLU A 18 20.12 6.39 26.45
CA GLU A 18 18.73 6.14 26.86
C GLU A 18 17.73 6.46 25.74
N LYS A 19 17.88 7.60 25.08
CA LYS A 19 17.04 7.98 23.93
C LYS A 19 17.16 7.00 22.76
N VAL A 20 18.36 6.49 22.48
CA VAL A 20 18.55 5.48 21.44
C VAL A 20 17.76 4.21 21.78
N LYS A 21 17.82 3.72 23.03
CA LYS A 21 17.05 2.54 23.46
C LYS A 21 15.54 2.76 23.35
N GLU A 22 15.04 3.95 23.71
CA GLU A 22 13.62 4.28 23.60
C GLU A 22 13.16 4.32 22.13
N LEU A 23 13.99 4.87 21.24
CA LEU A 23 13.73 4.89 19.80
C LEU A 23 13.71 3.47 19.22
N GLU A 24 14.70 2.64 19.56
CA GLU A 24 14.75 1.23 19.12
C GLU A 24 13.51 0.46 19.56
N LYS A 25 13.09 0.62 20.82
CA LYS A 25 11.85 0.02 21.34
C LYS A 25 10.63 0.49 20.54
N THR A 26 10.49 1.79 20.32
CA THR A 26 9.36 2.38 19.60
C THR A 26 9.29 1.88 18.16
N ILE A 27 10.44 1.79 17.47
CA ILE A 27 10.52 1.27 16.10
C ILE A 27 10.10 -0.20 16.07
N SER A 28 10.57 -1.02 17.01
CA SER A 28 10.19 -2.44 17.08
C SER A 28 8.68 -2.61 17.28
N GLU A 29 8.10 -1.88 18.24
CA GLU A 29 6.66 -1.96 18.50
C GLU A 29 5.82 -1.49 17.30
N HIS A 30 6.25 -0.44 16.60
CA HIS A 30 5.57 0.04 15.41
C HIS A 30 5.63 -0.98 14.27
N LEU A 31 6.80 -1.59 14.05
CA LEU A 31 6.99 -2.62 13.03
C LEU A 31 6.10 -3.84 13.28
N ASP A 32 6.00 -4.29 14.53
CA ASP A 32 5.13 -5.42 14.89
C ASP A 32 3.66 -5.08 14.67
N ARG A 33 3.20 -3.88 15.07
CA ARG A 33 1.82 -3.43 14.80
C ARG A 33 1.51 -3.30 13.32
N MET A 34 2.45 -2.79 12.52
CA MET A 34 2.30 -2.73 11.06
C MET A 34 2.19 -4.12 10.45
N ARG A 35 3.00 -5.08 10.91
CA ARG A 35 2.95 -6.47 10.45
C ARG A 35 1.62 -7.12 10.79
N GLU A 36 1.12 -6.91 12.01
CA GLU A 36 -0.18 -7.40 12.45
C GLU A 36 -1.32 -6.81 11.61
N ALA A 37 -1.40 -5.49 11.48
CA ALA A 37 -2.41 -4.82 10.66
C ALA A 37 -2.38 -5.26 9.19
N THR A 38 -1.18 -5.43 8.62
CA THR A 38 -1.03 -5.94 7.25
C THR A 38 -1.53 -7.38 7.14
N THR A 39 -1.24 -8.21 8.13
CA THR A 39 -1.70 -9.61 8.17
C THR A 39 -3.22 -9.69 8.26
N GLU A 40 -3.84 -8.84 9.09
CA GLU A 40 -5.30 -8.76 9.21
C GLU A 40 -5.96 -8.30 7.92
N VAL A 41 -5.43 -7.27 7.26
CA VAL A 41 -5.95 -6.78 5.97
C VAL A 41 -5.82 -7.84 4.89
N VAL A 42 -4.67 -8.51 4.81
CA VAL A 42 -4.45 -9.60 3.85
C VAL A 42 -5.39 -10.76 4.12
N HIS A 43 -5.55 -11.17 5.38
CA HIS A 43 -6.47 -12.24 5.75
C HIS A 43 -7.91 -11.89 5.38
N LYS A 44 -8.34 -10.66 5.71
CA LYS A 44 -9.66 -10.15 5.34
C LYS A 44 -9.87 -10.17 3.82
N ALA A 45 -8.90 -9.68 3.05
CA ALA A 45 -8.98 -9.69 1.58
C ALA A 45 -9.08 -11.11 1.02
N ILE A 46 -8.38 -12.09 1.62
CA ILE A 46 -8.47 -13.51 1.21
C ILE A 46 -9.86 -14.08 1.52
N GLU A 47 -10.43 -13.79 2.70
CA GLU A 47 -11.76 -14.28 3.05
C GLU A 47 -12.86 -13.61 2.20
N GLU A 48 -12.75 -12.32 1.92
CA GLU A 48 -13.62 -11.61 0.98
C GLU A 48 -13.53 -12.22 -0.43
N PHE A 49 -12.33 -12.54 -0.91
CA PHE A 49 -12.13 -13.21 -2.20
C PHE A 49 -12.78 -14.60 -2.23
N LYS A 50 -12.65 -15.40 -1.16
CA LYS A 50 -13.30 -16.72 -1.06
C LYS A 50 -14.82 -16.62 -0.99
N ALA A 51 -15.35 -15.53 -0.41
CA ALA A 51 -16.77 -15.27 -0.28
C ALA A 51 -17.40 -14.68 -1.55
N THR A 52 -16.59 -14.21 -2.50
CA THR A 52 -17.05 -13.66 -3.79
C THR A 52 -17.56 -14.78 -4.68
N GLU A 53 -18.70 -14.59 -5.35
CA GLU A 53 -19.25 -15.59 -6.26
C GLU A 53 -18.38 -15.73 -7.52
N VAL A 54 -18.25 -16.95 -8.05
CA VAL A 54 -17.43 -17.23 -9.25
C VAL A 54 -17.86 -16.37 -10.44
N LYS A 55 -19.17 -16.14 -10.58
CA LYS A 55 -19.72 -15.29 -11.65
C LYS A 55 -19.28 -13.83 -11.51
N GLU A 56 -19.31 -13.28 -10.30
CA GLU A 56 -18.81 -11.91 -10.05
C GLU A 56 -17.31 -11.80 -10.33
N LEU A 57 -16.56 -12.88 -10.08
CA LEU A 57 -15.13 -12.96 -10.37
C LEU A 57 -14.85 -13.03 -11.89
N GLU A 58 -15.66 -13.80 -12.63
CA GLU A 58 -15.63 -13.90 -14.09
C GLU A 58 -16.00 -12.56 -14.75
N ASP A 59 -17.07 -11.91 -14.29
CA ASP A 59 -17.52 -10.61 -14.77
C ASP A 59 -16.41 -9.55 -14.53
N LYS A 60 -15.81 -9.50 -13.35
CA LYS A 60 -14.70 -8.59 -13.04
C LYS A 60 -13.44 -8.86 -13.88
N ALA A 61 -13.12 -10.12 -14.15
CA ALA A 61 -12.00 -10.49 -15.02
C ALA A 61 -12.28 -10.12 -16.49
N SER A 62 -13.53 -10.27 -16.93
CA SER A 62 -14.01 -9.83 -18.24
C SER A 62 -13.89 -8.31 -18.39
N ASP A 63 -14.27 -7.55 -17.36
CA ASP A 63 -14.15 -6.09 -17.35
C ASP A 63 -12.70 -5.61 -17.45
N ILE A 64 -11.77 -6.24 -16.72
CA ILE A 64 -10.34 -5.92 -16.78
C ILE A 64 -9.76 -6.21 -18.16
N THR A 65 -10.10 -7.36 -18.74
CA THR A 65 -9.64 -7.76 -20.08
C THR A 65 -10.17 -6.79 -21.13
N SER A 66 -11.46 -6.47 -21.05
CA SER A 66 -12.12 -5.52 -21.95
C SER A 66 -11.50 -4.13 -21.84
N SER A 67 -11.29 -3.62 -20.61
CA SER A 67 -10.65 -2.32 -20.37
C SER A 67 -9.23 -2.26 -20.93
N THR A 68 -8.46 -3.34 -20.77
CA THR A 68 -7.09 -3.42 -21.30
C THR A 68 -7.08 -3.38 -22.83
N ILE A 69 -8.01 -4.08 -23.47
CA ILE A 69 -8.15 -4.08 -24.94
C ILE A 69 -8.54 -2.68 -25.42
N ILE A 70 -9.54 -2.03 -24.78
CA ILE A 70 -9.98 -0.68 -25.11
C ILE A 70 -8.82 0.32 -24.99
N PHE A 71 -8.07 0.27 -23.89
CA PHE A 71 -6.92 1.15 -23.67
C PHE A 71 -5.84 0.99 -24.75
N ASN A 72 -5.54 -0.24 -25.16
CA ASN A 72 -4.55 -0.49 -26.21
C ASN A 72 -5.03 0.07 -27.56
N ILE A 73 -6.30 -0.12 -27.91
CA ILE A 73 -6.89 0.44 -29.14
C ILE A 73 -6.84 1.97 -29.09
N PHE A 74 -7.16 2.60 -27.96
CA PHE A 74 -7.10 4.06 -27.82
C PHE A 74 -5.69 4.60 -28.04
N CYS A 75 -4.67 3.91 -27.50
CA CYS A 75 -3.28 4.32 -27.65
C CYS A 75 -2.78 4.21 -29.10
N GLU A 76 -3.17 3.15 -29.82
CA GLU A 76 -2.73 2.88 -31.20
C GLU A 76 -3.59 3.61 -32.25
N HIS A 77 -4.86 3.83 -31.95
CA HIS A 77 -5.89 4.37 -32.83
C HIS A 77 -6.75 5.40 -32.08
N PRO A 78 -6.22 6.60 -31.79
CA PRO A 78 -6.92 7.62 -31.01
C PRO A 78 -8.20 8.16 -31.66
N ASP A 79 -8.34 8.01 -32.98
CA ASP A 79 -9.54 8.42 -33.73
C ASP A 79 -10.59 7.29 -33.87
N PHE A 80 -10.38 6.15 -33.20
CA PHE A 80 -11.31 5.02 -33.23
C PHE A 80 -12.65 5.40 -32.56
N ASP A 81 -13.76 5.11 -33.23
CA ASP A 81 -15.10 5.39 -32.71
C ASP A 81 -15.54 4.29 -31.73
N PHE A 82 -15.40 4.59 -30.43
CA PHE A 82 -15.80 3.68 -29.35
C PHE A 82 -17.31 3.66 -29.09
N SER A 83 -18.12 4.50 -29.75
CA SER A 83 -19.58 4.50 -29.57
C SER A 83 -20.24 3.18 -29.96
N ILE A 84 -19.57 2.37 -30.79
CA ILE A 84 -20.01 1.01 -31.16
C ILE A 84 -20.02 0.02 -29.98
N LEU A 85 -19.26 0.31 -28.91
CA LEU A 85 -19.16 -0.54 -27.72
C LEU A 85 -20.25 -0.23 -26.66
N GLY A 86 -21.10 0.78 -26.91
CA GLY A 86 -22.17 1.22 -26.00
C GLY A 86 -21.79 2.43 -25.14
N GLU A 87 -22.80 3.15 -24.62
CA GLU A 87 -22.61 4.39 -23.83
C GLU A 87 -21.76 4.17 -22.58
N ASP A 88 -21.85 2.99 -21.94
CA ASP A 88 -21.11 2.66 -20.72
C ASP A 88 -19.58 2.61 -20.92
N VAL A 89 -19.10 2.40 -22.15
CA VAL A 89 -17.66 2.36 -22.48
C VAL A 89 -17.11 3.76 -22.81
N VAL A 90 -17.98 4.69 -23.22
CA VAL A 90 -17.62 6.05 -23.63
C VAL A 90 -17.24 6.93 -22.43
N GLU A 91 -17.71 6.61 -21.23
CA GLU A 91 -17.38 7.41 -20.02
C GLU A 91 -15.95 7.14 -19.48
N LEU A 92 -15.27 6.09 -19.97
CA LEU A 92 -13.94 5.66 -19.51
C LEU A 92 -12.77 6.20 -20.36
N VAL A 93 -13.04 6.75 -21.55
CA VAL A 93 -12.05 7.21 -22.55
C VAL A 93 -12.14 8.72 -22.72
#